data_AF-A0A7C3DP06-F1
#
_entry.id   AF-A0A7C3DP06-F1
#
_cell.length_a   1.000
_cell.length_b   1.000
_cell.length_c   1.000
_cell.angle_alpha   90.00
_cell.angle_beta   90.00
_cell.angle_gamma   90.00
#
_symmetry.space_group_name_H-M   'P 1'
#
loop_
_entity.id
_entity.type
_entity.pdbx_description
1 polymer ?
#
loop_
_entity_poly.entity_id
_entity_poly.type
_entity_poly.pdbx_seq_one_letter_code
_entity_poly.pdbx_strand_id
1 'polypeptide(L)'
;MHNPYIVGNYVVGPRHYGRHRVIDYLLNAGDDAVWVVGNRRMGKTSLLRQIELLTATTDNLYVPVFWDVQGCETAADLARELYYAFEDAEPRLSRLGVDLAAVEEADVRELLRVLRRAASAAGRKALLLIDESEAFIRVGRNDPAELQRLRKALQEGQALRVIMTSTKAL
;
A
#
# COMPACT_ATOMS: atom_id res chain seq x y z
N MET A 1 28.42 7.80 -16.74
CA MET A 1 27.35 8.81 -16.78
C MET A 1 26.03 8.05 -16.73
N HIS A 2 25.27 8.13 -15.64
CA HIS A 2 24.05 7.31 -15.42
C HIS A 2 22.82 8.17 -15.70
N ASN A 3 21.93 7.68 -16.57
CA ASN A 3 20.74 8.41 -17.01
C ASN A 3 19.54 8.01 -16.10
N PRO A 4 19.00 8.92 -15.28
CA PRO A 4 17.84 8.65 -14.42
C PRO A 4 16.52 8.47 -15.18
N TYR A 5 16.52 8.63 -16.52
CA TYR A 5 15.35 8.51 -17.39
C TYR A 5 15.25 7.17 -18.15
N ILE A 6 16.02 6.15 -17.76
CA ILE A 6 15.90 4.81 -18.36
C ILE A 6 14.55 4.21 -17.97
N VAL A 7 13.79 3.77 -18.97
CA VAL A 7 12.52 3.06 -18.80
C VAL A 7 12.84 1.66 -18.27
N GLY A 8 12.48 1.37 -17.02
CA GLY A 8 12.78 0.13 -16.32
C GLY A 8 12.15 0.08 -14.92
N ASN A 9 12.61 -0.87 -14.09
CA ASN A 9 12.19 -1.09 -12.71
C ASN A 9 12.04 0.22 -11.90
N TYR A 10 11.17 0.20 -10.89
CA TYR A 10 11.00 1.33 -9.98
C TYR A 10 12.33 1.77 -9.35
N VAL A 11 12.42 3.04 -8.98
CA VAL A 11 13.64 3.66 -8.47
C VAL A 11 13.47 4.03 -7.00
N VAL A 12 14.41 3.59 -6.15
CA VAL A 12 14.43 3.84 -4.70
C VAL A 12 15.82 4.20 -4.19
N GLY A 13 15.90 4.62 -2.93
CA GLY A 13 17.12 4.96 -2.22
C GLY A 13 17.79 6.21 -2.79
N PRO A 14 19.14 6.25 -2.83
CA PRO A 14 19.88 7.40 -3.37
C PRO A 14 19.57 7.75 -4.83
N ARG A 15 18.95 6.82 -5.58
CA ARG A 15 18.53 7.04 -6.97
C ARG A 15 17.16 7.72 -7.08
N HIS A 16 16.36 7.72 -6.03
CA HIS A 16 15.07 8.40 -6.02
C HIS A 16 15.28 9.91 -5.84
N TYR A 17 15.10 10.68 -6.93
CA TYR A 17 15.37 12.11 -6.94
C TYR A 17 14.12 12.96 -6.64
N GLY A 18 14.27 13.91 -5.72
CA GLY A 18 13.23 14.90 -5.40
C GLY A 18 12.06 14.35 -4.58
N ARG A 19 10.91 15.04 -4.64
CA ARG A 19 9.63 14.68 -3.99
C ARG A 19 9.62 14.59 -2.46
N HIS A 20 10.69 15.01 -1.79
CA HIS A 20 10.76 15.06 -0.32
C HIS A 20 9.53 15.72 0.32
N ARG A 21 9.09 16.88 -0.20
CA ARG A 21 7.88 17.57 0.30
C ARG A 21 6.60 16.76 0.10
N VAL A 22 6.51 16.00 -0.99
CA VAL A 22 5.34 15.14 -1.26
C VAL A 22 5.35 13.95 -0.32
N ILE A 23 6.50 13.29 -0.14
CA ILE A 23 6.66 12.18 0.80
C ILE A 23 6.31 12.63 2.22
N ASP A 24 6.87 13.76 2.65
CA ASP A 24 6.60 14.34 3.97
C ASP A 24 5.11 14.63 4.16
N TYR A 25 4.48 15.27 3.18
CA TYR A 25 3.04 15.50 3.20
C TYR A 25 2.24 14.19 3.29
N LEU A 26 2.56 13.19 2.45
CA LEU A 26 1.83 11.91 2.44
C LEU A 26 1.96 11.13 3.75
N LEU A 27 3.10 11.26 4.44
CA LEU A 27 3.35 10.61 5.71
C LEU A 27 2.81 11.38 6.91
N ASN A 28 2.60 12.69 6.80
CA ASN A 28 2.29 13.55 7.96
C ASN A 28 0.99 14.34 7.85
N ALA A 29 0.26 14.26 6.73
CA ALA A 29 -1.05 14.89 6.57
C ALA A 29 -2.03 14.44 7.67
N GLY A 30 -3.04 15.27 7.95
CA GLY A 30 -4.09 14.93 8.91
C GLY A 30 -5.01 13.80 8.44
N ASP A 31 -5.12 13.62 7.12
CA ASP A 31 -5.96 12.58 6.53
C ASP A 31 -5.29 11.20 6.63
N ASP A 32 -6.08 10.20 6.98
CA ASP A 32 -5.60 8.81 7.07
C ASP A 32 -5.57 8.11 5.72
N ALA A 33 -6.34 8.58 4.73
CA ALA A 33 -6.36 8.04 3.38
C ALA A 33 -6.09 9.15 2.36
N VAL A 34 -5.02 9.01 1.59
CA VAL A 34 -4.61 9.99 0.57
C VAL A 34 -4.52 9.34 -0.80
N TRP A 35 -5.04 10.02 -1.82
CA TRP A 35 -5.01 9.56 -3.20
C TRP A 35 -4.09 10.43 -4.07
N VAL A 36 -3.06 9.82 -4.64
CA VAL A 36 -2.09 10.45 -5.53
C VAL A 36 -2.45 10.12 -6.98
N VAL A 37 -2.94 11.11 -7.72
CA VAL A 37 -3.30 10.96 -9.12
C VAL A 37 -2.22 11.57 -10.02
N GLY A 38 -1.77 10.85 -11.04
CA GLY A 38 -0.81 11.39 -12.01
C GLY A 38 -0.70 10.56 -13.29
N ASN A 39 -0.18 11.17 -14.36
CA ASN A 39 -0.06 10.51 -15.67
C ASN A 39 0.85 9.26 -15.63
N ARG A 40 0.78 8.43 -16.69
CA ARG A 40 1.70 7.28 -16.85
C ARG A 40 3.15 7.73 -16.81
N ARG A 41 4.03 6.90 -16.22
CA ARG A 41 5.47 7.15 -16.11
C ARG A 41 5.87 8.39 -15.30
N MET A 42 4.98 8.92 -14.47
CA MET A 42 5.29 9.97 -13.49
C MET A 42 5.96 9.42 -12.21
N GLY A 43 6.48 8.19 -12.20
CA GLY A 43 7.18 7.62 -11.04
C GLY A 43 6.32 7.43 -9.78
N LYS A 44 5.05 7.03 -9.95
CA LYS A 44 4.13 6.78 -8.83
C LYS A 44 4.51 5.52 -8.03
N THR A 45 4.77 4.42 -8.71
CA THR A 45 5.35 3.20 -8.12
C THR A 45 6.66 3.49 -7.39
N SER A 46 7.58 4.23 -8.02
CA SER A 46 8.84 4.66 -7.39
C SER A 46 8.61 5.48 -6.12
N LEU A 47 7.61 6.37 -6.12
CA LEU A 47 7.24 7.16 -4.94
C LEU A 47 6.75 6.25 -3.80
N LEU A 48 5.83 5.32 -4.08
CA LEU A 48 5.33 4.38 -3.07
C LEU A 48 6.44 3.47 -2.55
N ARG A 49 7.27 2.88 -3.43
CA ARG A 49 8.39 2.04 -3.03
C ARG A 49 9.45 2.82 -2.24
N GLN A 50 9.64 4.10 -2.53
CA GLN A 50 10.50 4.96 -1.72
C GLN A 50 9.92 5.18 -0.33
N ILE A 51 8.61 5.42 -0.22
CA ILE A 51 7.93 5.54 1.08
C ILE A 51 8.06 4.24 1.86
N GLU A 52 7.84 3.09 1.21
CA GLU A 52 8.03 1.77 1.80
C GLU A 52 9.43 1.63 2.40
N LEU A 53 10.46 1.92 1.61
CA LEU A 53 11.86 1.85 2.05
C LEU A 53 12.14 2.74 3.27
N LEU A 54 11.68 4.00 3.25
CA LEU A 54 11.92 4.97 4.32
C LEU A 54 11.18 4.61 5.62
N THR A 55 10.11 3.84 5.52
CA THR A 55 9.25 3.46 6.66
C THR A 55 9.46 2.02 7.14
N ALA A 56 10.23 1.21 6.42
CA ALA A 56 10.45 -0.20 6.73
C ALA A 56 11.35 -0.44 7.96
N THR A 57 11.99 0.60 8.52
CA THR A 57 12.86 0.46 9.69
C THR A 57 12.05 0.14 10.96
N THR A 58 12.69 -0.50 11.94
CA THR A 58 12.04 -0.89 13.21
C THR A 58 11.59 0.31 14.04
N ASP A 59 12.30 1.42 13.92
CA ASP A 59 12.11 2.61 14.75
C ASP A 59 11.11 3.60 14.13
N ASN A 60 10.57 3.29 12.95
CA ASN A 60 9.58 4.12 12.29
C ASN A 60 8.18 3.88 12.88
N LEU A 61 7.38 4.94 12.97
CA LEU A 61 5.98 4.87 13.38
C LEU A 61 5.17 3.91 12.50
N TYR A 62 5.51 3.77 11.23
CA TYR A 62 4.72 3.02 10.25
C TYR A 62 5.20 1.59 10.05
N VAL A 63 4.26 0.67 9.83
CA VAL A 63 4.51 -0.69 9.33
C VAL A 63 4.01 -0.75 7.88
N PRO A 64 4.89 -0.57 6.88
CA PRO A 64 4.48 -0.49 5.48
C PRO A 64 4.23 -1.86 4.85
N VAL A 65 3.12 -1.95 4.10
CA VAL A 65 2.80 -3.04 3.17
C VAL A 65 2.50 -2.42 1.81
N PHE A 66 3.22 -2.86 0.77
CA PHE A 66 3.00 -2.41 -0.61
C PHE A 66 2.10 -3.41 -1.33
N TRP A 67 0.96 -2.93 -1.80
CA TRP A 67 -0.07 -3.73 -2.45
C TRP A 67 -0.28 -3.23 -3.88
N ASP A 68 0.24 -3.97 -4.86
CA ASP A 68 -0.06 -3.75 -6.26
C ASP A 68 -1.40 -4.41 -6.60
N VAL A 69 -2.39 -3.63 -7.02
CA VAL A 69 -3.69 -4.17 -7.44
C VAL A 69 -3.84 -4.21 -8.96
N GLN A 70 -2.76 -3.99 -9.70
CA GLN A 70 -2.79 -4.07 -11.16
C GLN A 70 -3.30 -5.44 -11.61
N GLY A 71 -4.28 -5.43 -12.52
CA GLY A 71 -4.84 -6.66 -13.07
C GLY A 71 -5.92 -7.34 -12.23
N CYS A 72 -6.20 -6.89 -11.00
CA CYS A 72 -7.33 -7.46 -10.23
C CYS A 72 -8.67 -7.17 -10.93
N GLU A 73 -9.56 -8.17 -10.92
CA GLU A 73 -10.92 -8.09 -11.47
C GLU A 73 -12.01 -8.47 -10.47
N THR A 74 -11.65 -9.24 -9.43
CA THR A 74 -12.55 -9.73 -8.39
C THR A 74 -12.06 -9.38 -6.98
N ALA A 75 -12.93 -9.53 -5.97
CA ALA A 75 -12.54 -9.40 -4.57
C ALA A 75 -11.55 -10.49 -4.12
N ALA A 76 -11.64 -11.69 -4.71
CA ALA A 76 -10.69 -12.77 -4.47
C ALA A 76 -9.28 -12.43 -5.00
N ASP A 77 -9.19 -11.78 -6.16
CA ASP A 77 -7.90 -11.28 -6.68
C ASP A 77 -7.28 -10.27 -5.72
N LEU A 78 -8.09 -9.34 -5.20
CA LEU A 78 -7.63 -8.36 -4.22
C LEU A 78 -7.08 -9.03 -2.96
N ALA A 79 -7.78 -10.03 -2.42
CA ALA A 79 -7.34 -10.77 -1.24
C ALA A 79 -6.01 -11.49 -1.50
N ARG A 80 -5.93 -12.19 -2.64
CA ARG A 80 -4.72 -12.91 -3.07
C ARG A 80 -3.52 -11.99 -3.26
N GLU A 81 -3.67 -10.87 -3.96
CA GLU A 81 -2.56 -9.90 -4.13
C GLU A 81 -2.17 -9.24 -2.80
N LEU A 82 -3.11 -9.02 -1.87
CA LEU A 82 -2.77 -8.51 -0.55
C LEU A 82 -2.04 -9.55 0.30
N TYR A 83 -2.37 -10.83 0.15
CA TYR A 83 -1.64 -11.91 0.78
C TYR A 83 -0.19 -11.99 0.23
N TYR A 84 0.01 -11.89 -1.09
CA TYR A 84 1.35 -11.79 -1.67
C TYR A 84 2.13 -10.57 -1.16
N ALA A 85 1.45 -9.44 -0.98
CA ALA A 85 2.06 -8.27 -0.34
C ALA A 85 2.47 -8.52 1.13
N PHE A 86 1.78 -9.41 1.85
CA PHE A 86 2.17 -9.83 3.20
C PHE A 86 3.38 -10.75 3.14
N GLU A 87 3.44 -11.68 2.18
CA GLU A 87 4.62 -12.55 1.97
C GLU A 87 5.87 -11.71 1.66
N ASP A 88 5.76 -10.72 0.77
CA ASP A 88 6.86 -9.78 0.50
C ASP A 88 7.30 -8.99 1.75
N ALA A 89 6.36 -8.76 2.68
CA ALA A 89 6.59 -8.12 3.96
C ALA A 89 6.82 -9.10 5.12
N GLU A 90 7.00 -10.41 4.87
CA GLU A 90 7.12 -11.41 5.93
C GLU A 90 8.21 -11.06 6.96
N PRO A 91 9.44 -10.61 6.57
CA PRO A 91 10.48 -10.34 7.56
C PRO A 91 10.12 -9.23 8.56
N ARG A 92 9.20 -8.31 8.22
CA ARG A 92 8.74 -7.25 9.15
C ARG A 92 7.47 -7.66 9.88
N LEU A 93 6.56 -8.39 9.23
CA LEU A 93 5.29 -8.82 9.83
C LEU A 93 5.49 -9.94 10.86
N SER A 94 6.37 -10.90 10.60
CA SER A 94 6.73 -11.97 11.55
C SER A 94 7.30 -11.41 12.87
N ARG A 95 8.11 -10.34 12.82
CA ARG A 95 8.62 -9.63 14.02
C ARG A 95 7.52 -8.97 14.85
N LEU A 96 6.37 -8.69 14.25
CA LEU A 96 5.19 -8.17 14.94
C LEU A 96 4.24 -9.30 15.38
N GLY A 97 4.64 -10.56 15.23
CA GLY A 97 3.86 -11.73 15.60
C GLY A 97 2.74 -12.08 14.63
N VAL A 98 2.80 -11.60 13.37
CA VAL A 98 1.86 -12.02 12.33
C VAL A 98 2.26 -13.41 11.83
N ASP A 99 1.34 -14.36 11.95
CA ASP A 99 1.44 -15.68 11.35
C ASP A 99 0.75 -15.66 9.98
N LEU A 100 1.55 -15.76 8.91
CA LEU A 100 1.04 -15.70 7.54
C LEU A 100 0.22 -16.93 7.17
N ALA A 101 0.61 -18.12 7.68
CA ALA A 101 -0.11 -19.36 7.41
C ALA A 101 -1.54 -19.33 7.97
N ALA A 102 -1.73 -18.63 9.10
CA ALA A 102 -3.05 -18.46 9.71
C ALA A 102 -4.01 -17.55 8.89
N VAL A 103 -3.49 -16.81 7.91
CA VAL A 103 -4.26 -15.83 7.11
C VAL A 103 -4.20 -16.07 5.60
N GLU A 104 -3.73 -17.23 5.15
CA GLU A 104 -3.59 -17.58 3.73
C GLU A 104 -4.92 -17.46 2.96
N GLU A 105 -6.02 -17.91 3.56
CA GLU A 105 -7.35 -17.87 2.96
C GLU A 105 -8.17 -16.64 3.40
N ALA A 106 -7.54 -15.67 4.08
CA ALA A 106 -8.24 -14.51 4.62
C ALA A 106 -8.72 -13.55 3.52
N ASP A 107 -9.89 -12.94 3.74
CA ASP A 107 -10.34 -11.83 2.90
C ASP A 107 -9.50 -10.55 3.17
N VAL A 108 -9.64 -9.56 2.29
CA VAL A 108 -8.91 -8.28 2.43
C VAL A 108 -9.15 -7.64 3.80
N ARG A 109 -10.36 -7.70 4.35
CA ARG A 109 -10.68 -7.04 5.62
C ARG A 109 -9.97 -7.71 6.78
N GLU A 110 -9.93 -9.04 6.76
CA GLU A 110 -9.24 -9.83 7.76
C GLU A 110 -7.73 -9.58 7.73
N LEU A 111 -7.12 -9.56 6.54
CA LEU A 111 -5.71 -9.17 6.37
C LEU A 111 -5.44 -7.77 6.93
N LEU A 112 -6.24 -6.77 6.56
CA LEU A 112 -6.11 -5.40 7.08
C LEU A 112 -6.30 -5.33 8.60
N ARG A 113 -7.22 -6.12 9.15
CA ARG A 113 -7.44 -6.21 10.60
C ARG A 113 -6.21 -6.78 11.31
N VAL A 114 -5.60 -7.82 10.77
CA VAL A 114 -4.39 -8.44 11.32
C VAL A 114 -3.23 -7.45 11.30
N LEU A 115 -2.98 -6.80 10.16
CA LEU A 115 -1.94 -5.77 10.04
C LEU A 115 -2.12 -4.63 11.05
N ARG A 116 -3.34 -4.09 11.17
CA ARG A 116 -3.66 -3.02 12.12
C ARG A 116 -3.42 -3.44 13.57
N ARG A 117 -3.89 -4.65 13.95
CA ARG A 117 -3.70 -5.16 15.31
C ARG A 117 -2.23 -5.37 15.64
N ALA A 118 -1.48 -5.99 14.73
CA ALA A 118 -0.05 -6.22 14.91
C ALA A 118 0.74 -4.91 15.03
N ALA A 119 0.47 -3.94 14.15
CA ALA A 119 1.09 -2.62 14.23
C ALA A 119 0.73 -1.90 15.54
N SER A 120 -0.56 -1.87 15.91
CA SER A 120 -1.03 -1.20 17.12
C SER A 120 -0.49 -1.84 18.40
N ALA A 121 -0.36 -3.17 18.45
CA ALA A 121 0.22 -3.88 19.59
C ALA A 121 1.70 -3.50 19.81
N ALA A 122 2.40 -3.15 18.73
CA ALA A 122 3.77 -2.62 18.79
C ALA A 122 3.86 -1.10 18.97
N GLY A 123 2.74 -0.40 19.24
CA GLY A 123 2.70 1.06 19.35
C GLY A 123 2.93 1.80 18.02
N ARG A 124 2.73 1.11 16.90
CA ARG A 124 2.95 1.60 15.54
C ARG A 124 1.63 1.71 14.77
N LYS A 125 1.68 2.32 13.59
CA LYS A 125 0.55 2.50 12.68
C LYS A 125 0.74 1.66 11.42
N ALA A 126 -0.30 0.97 10.98
CA ALA A 126 -0.27 0.28 9.69
C ALA A 126 -0.18 1.30 8.55
N LEU A 127 0.67 1.04 7.55
CA LEU A 127 0.77 1.87 6.35
C LEU A 127 0.55 1.00 5.12
N LEU A 128 -0.59 1.20 4.45
CA LEU A 128 -0.94 0.49 3.24
C LEU A 128 -0.66 1.37 2.02
N LEU A 129 0.25 0.92 1.16
CA LEU A 129 0.66 1.61 -0.05
C LEU A 129 0.04 0.89 -1.25
N ILE A 130 -0.99 1.46 -1.85
CA ILE A 130 -1.77 0.82 -2.92
C ILE A 130 -1.35 1.38 -4.26
N ASP A 131 -0.84 0.55 -5.17
CA ASP A 131 -0.49 0.97 -6.54
C ASP A 131 -1.55 0.57 -7.57
N GLU A 132 -1.68 1.36 -8.63
CA GLU A 132 -2.64 1.14 -9.74
C GLU A 132 -4.10 0.91 -9.27
N SER A 133 -4.58 1.77 -8.35
CA SER A 133 -5.86 1.63 -7.65
C SER A 133 -7.11 1.69 -8.55
N GLU A 134 -6.97 1.98 -9.85
CA GLU A 134 -8.05 1.89 -10.84
C GLU A 134 -8.65 0.48 -10.96
N ALA A 135 -7.93 -0.54 -10.51
CA ALA A 135 -8.46 -1.90 -10.41
C ALA A 135 -9.74 -1.96 -9.56
N PHE A 136 -9.86 -1.11 -8.54
CA PHE A 136 -11.08 -0.99 -7.73
C PHE A 136 -12.33 -0.65 -8.55
N ILE A 137 -12.18 0.07 -9.66
CA ILE A 137 -13.31 0.39 -10.56
C ILE A 137 -13.82 -0.89 -11.23
N ARG A 138 -12.93 -1.79 -11.66
CA ARG A 138 -13.32 -3.05 -12.29
C ARG A 138 -13.98 -3.97 -11.27
N VAL A 139 -13.35 -4.14 -10.10
CA VAL A 139 -13.91 -4.94 -8.99
C VAL A 139 -15.29 -4.41 -8.59
N GLY A 140 -15.44 -3.09 -8.41
CA GLY A 140 -16.72 -2.50 -8.02
C GLY A 140 -17.81 -2.53 -9.09
N ARG A 141 -17.47 -2.68 -10.37
CA ARG A 141 -18.46 -2.92 -11.43
C ARG A 141 -19.05 -4.33 -11.33
N ASN A 142 -18.22 -5.30 -10.97
CA ASN A 142 -18.63 -6.69 -10.80
C ASN A 142 -19.35 -6.91 -9.46
N ASP A 143 -18.86 -6.28 -8.40
CA ASP A 143 -19.41 -6.38 -7.04
C ASP A 143 -19.34 -5.02 -6.28
N PRO A 144 -20.38 -4.18 -6.40
CA PRO A 144 -20.45 -2.89 -5.72
C PRO A 144 -20.43 -3.00 -4.19
N ALA A 145 -21.00 -4.09 -3.64
CA ALA A 145 -21.10 -4.28 -2.20
C ALA A 145 -19.72 -4.57 -1.61
N GLU A 146 -18.90 -5.38 -2.28
CA GLU A 146 -17.52 -5.62 -1.87
C GLU A 146 -16.67 -4.36 -1.94
N LEU A 147 -16.81 -3.53 -2.98
CA LEU A 147 -16.09 -2.26 -3.04
C LEU A 147 -16.48 -1.33 -1.89
N GLN A 148 -17.76 -1.29 -1.50
CA GLN A 148 -18.20 -0.51 -0.35
C GLN A 148 -17.60 -1.03 0.96
N ARG A 149 -17.54 -2.35 1.14
CA ARG A 149 -16.90 -3.00 2.29
C ARG A 149 -15.39 -2.68 2.35
N LEU A 150 -14.70 -2.78 1.21
CA LEU A 150 -13.29 -2.43 1.11
C LEU A 150 -13.04 -0.97 1.45
N ARG A 151 -13.82 -0.05 0.88
CA ARG A 151 -13.72 1.37 1.20
C ARG A 151 -13.86 1.62 2.70
N LYS A 152 -14.81 0.98 3.36
CA LYS A 152 -14.98 1.09 4.82
C LYS A 152 -13.73 0.61 5.56
N ALA A 153 -13.16 -0.52 5.17
CA ALA A 153 -11.95 -1.07 5.79
C ALA A 153 -10.71 -0.16 5.59
N LEU A 154 -10.57 0.44 4.41
CA LEU A 154 -9.49 1.39 4.11
C LEU A 154 -9.61 2.72 4.88
N GLN A 155 -10.82 3.08 5.29
CA GLN A 155 -11.11 4.32 6.04
C GLN A 155 -11.28 4.07 7.54
N GLU A 156 -10.95 2.87 8.03
CA GLU A 156 -11.25 2.45 9.39
C GLU A 156 -10.24 2.97 10.43
N GLY A 157 -10.25 4.30 10.61
CA GLY A 157 -9.72 5.04 11.75
C GLY A 157 -8.19 5.20 11.84
N GLN A 158 -7.77 5.82 12.95
CA GLN A 158 -6.41 6.33 13.21
C GLN A 158 -5.27 5.29 13.19
N ALA A 159 -5.59 3.99 13.16
CA ALA A 159 -4.61 2.90 13.19
C ALA A 159 -4.12 2.46 11.78
N LEU A 160 -4.71 3.01 10.71
CA LEU A 160 -4.32 2.71 9.33
C LEU A 160 -4.07 4.02 8.58
N ARG A 161 -2.90 4.14 7.95
CA ARG A 161 -2.64 5.13 6.91
C ARG A 161 -2.69 4.44 5.56
N VAL A 162 -3.43 5.00 4.61
CA VAL A 162 -3.53 4.52 3.23
C VAL A 162 -3.00 5.58 2.30
N ILE A 163 -2.05 5.22 1.45
CA ILE A 163 -1.60 6.04 0.33
C ILE A 163 -1.83 5.23 -0.93
N MET A 164 -2.76 5.67 -1.77
CA MET A 164 -3.06 5.00 -3.03
C MET A 164 -2.62 5.85 -4.21
N THR A 165 -2.15 5.22 -5.28
CA THR A 165 -1.89 5.92 -6.54
C THR A 165 -2.79 5.42 -7.66
N SER A 166 -3.16 6.35 -8.54
CA SER A 166 -3.82 6.02 -9.79
C SER A 166 -3.25 6.82 -10.96
N THR A 167 -3.40 6.24 -12.14
CA THR A 167 -3.21 6.90 -13.41
C THR A 167 -4.47 7.67 -13.82
N LYS A 168 -4.30 8.96 -14.10
CA LYS A 168 -5.33 9.73 -14.80
C LYS A 168 -5.38 9.26 -16.26
N ALA A 169 -6.46 8.60 -16.66
CA ALA A 169 -6.80 8.47 -18.07
C ALA A 169 -7.25 9.85 -18.56
N LEU A 170 -6.50 10.43 -19.51
CA LEU A 170 -6.91 11.63 -20.26
C LEU A 170 -7.84 11.22 -21.39
#